data_AF-A0A7Y0GPN8-F1
#
_entry.id   AF-A0A7Y0GPN8-F1
#
_cell.length_a   1.000
_cell.length_b   1.000
_cell.length_c   1.000
_cell.angle_alpha   90.00
_cell.angle_beta   90.00
_cell.angle_gamma   90.00
#
_symmetry.space_group_name_H-M   'P 1'
#
loop_
_entity.id
_entity.type
_entity.pdbx_description
1 polymer ?
#
loop_
_entity_poly.entity_id
_entity_poly.type
_entity_poly.pdbx_seq_one_letter_code
_entity_poly.pdbx_strand_id
1 'polypeptide(L)'
;GPGDSRRPGQGAPASLPIDRMPLPDARDPVARTERTALEVVLQLPALVPAEFDNLGDDAFSAPAYRAVHEAIRAAGGLQGARQELAAAGDRGSAAWVARVHEEAASPVAGLVTELAVAPLPEDRAEALPDYVRGVVLAILEIGFTRHIADLRGRLQRMDGVADPGGYQALFTELIALENRRRTQRDSA
;
A
#
# COMPACT_ATOMS: atom_id res chain seq x y z
N GLY A 1 2.74 64.46 17.26
CA GLY A 1 1.90 63.43 16.63
C GLY A 1 2.69 62.15 16.54
N PRO A 2 2.12 60.99 16.91
CA PRO A 2 2.84 59.71 16.97
C PRO A 2 2.74 58.93 15.65
N GLY A 3 3.70 58.02 15.44
CA GLY A 3 3.48 56.77 14.71
C GLY A 3 4.34 56.56 13.46
N ASP A 4 5.47 55.89 13.62
CA ASP A 4 5.93 54.95 12.58
C ASP A 4 6.52 53.70 13.25
N SER A 5 5.65 52.71 13.45
CA SER A 5 6.00 51.39 13.98
C SER A 5 6.34 50.48 12.82
N ARG A 6 7.62 50.41 12.44
CA ARG A 6 8.14 49.43 11.50
C ARG A 6 8.13 48.04 12.15
N ARG A 7 7.18 47.18 11.77
CA ARG A 7 7.18 45.74 12.11
C ARG A 7 8.21 45.00 11.23
N PRO A 8 9.07 44.13 11.77
CA PRO A 8 9.90 43.24 10.96
C PRO A 8 9.04 42.15 10.32
N GLY A 9 9.30 41.88 9.04
CA GLY A 9 8.68 40.81 8.27
C GLY A 9 8.90 39.45 8.93
N GLN A 10 7.80 38.76 9.18
CA GLN A 10 7.79 37.38 9.62
C GLN A 10 8.20 36.52 8.42
N GLY A 11 9.44 36.05 8.43
CA GLY A 11 9.92 35.07 7.46
C GLY A 11 9.07 33.81 7.56
N ALA A 12 8.34 33.48 6.49
CA ALA A 12 7.74 32.17 6.34
C ALA A 12 8.86 31.12 6.42
N PRO A 13 8.69 30.01 7.14
CA PRO A 13 9.68 28.96 7.16
C PRO A 13 9.85 28.43 5.73
N ALA A 14 11.07 28.50 5.21
CA ALA A 14 11.42 27.86 3.96
C ALA A 14 11.20 26.35 4.13
N SER A 15 10.18 25.79 3.48
CA SER A 15 10.03 24.34 3.37
C SER A 15 11.29 23.79 2.71
N LEU A 16 12.08 23.04 3.48
CA LEU A 16 13.19 22.27 2.94
C LEU A 16 12.63 21.32 1.86
N PRO A 17 13.33 21.12 0.72
CA PRO A 17 12.89 20.15 -0.27
C PRO A 17 12.88 18.76 0.39
N ILE A 18 11.69 18.22 0.64
CA ILE A 18 11.56 16.82 1.04
C ILE A 18 11.99 16.01 -0.17
N ASP A 19 13.04 15.21 -0.01
CA ASP A 19 13.54 14.33 -1.05
C ASP A 19 12.45 13.30 -1.36
N ARG A 20 11.75 13.47 -2.49
CA ARG A 20 10.63 12.61 -2.88
C ARG A 20 11.16 11.38 -3.59
N MET A 21 10.65 10.22 -3.21
CA MET A 21 10.96 8.97 -3.90
C MET A 21 10.45 9.04 -5.35
N PRO A 22 11.23 8.60 -6.36
CA PRO A 22 10.77 8.57 -7.74
C PRO A 22 9.48 7.77 -7.90
N LEU A 23 8.51 8.36 -8.61
CA LEU A 23 7.25 7.71 -8.96
C LEU A 23 7.42 6.88 -10.25
N PRO A 24 6.74 5.73 -10.36
CA PRO A 24 6.74 4.92 -11.59
C PRO A 24 6.01 5.62 -12.75
N ASP A 25 6.25 5.16 -13.97
CA ASP A 25 5.58 5.69 -15.17
C ASP A 25 4.06 5.45 -15.08
N ALA A 26 3.28 6.53 -15.17
CA ALA A 26 1.81 6.46 -15.14
C ALA A 26 1.21 5.67 -16.31
N ARG A 27 1.98 5.40 -17.38
CA ARG A 27 1.55 4.57 -18.51
C ARG A 27 1.70 3.07 -18.26
N ASP A 28 2.47 2.67 -17.25
CA ASP A 28 2.65 1.26 -16.91
C ASP A 28 1.36 0.70 -16.28
N PRO A 29 0.70 -0.31 -16.88
CA PRO A 29 -0.50 -0.92 -16.34
C PRO A 29 -0.31 -1.52 -14.93
N VAL A 30 0.88 -2.05 -14.62
CA VAL A 30 1.18 -2.60 -13.31
C VAL A 30 1.26 -1.47 -12.29
N ALA A 31 2.02 -0.41 -12.59
CA ALA A 31 2.10 0.78 -11.73
C ALA A 31 0.73 1.44 -11.49
N ARG A 32 -0.15 1.47 -12.51
CA ARG A 32 -1.53 1.94 -12.35
C ARG A 32 -2.34 1.07 -11.39
N THR A 33 -2.25 -0.24 -11.53
CA THR A 33 -2.94 -1.20 -10.64
C THR A 33 -2.45 -1.07 -9.20
N GLU A 34 -1.13 -0.99 -9.03
CA GLU A 34 -0.48 -0.73 -7.75
C GLU A 34 -0.97 0.58 -7.12
N ARG A 35 -0.98 1.67 -7.89
CA ARG A 35 -1.47 2.97 -7.40
C ARG A 35 -2.93 2.88 -6.96
N THR A 36 -3.81 2.36 -7.81
CA THR A 36 -5.24 2.26 -7.51
C THR A 36 -5.51 1.35 -6.31
N ALA A 37 -4.73 0.29 -6.11
CA ALA A 37 -4.83 -0.53 -4.90
C ALA A 37 -4.52 0.26 -3.62
N LEU A 38 -3.53 1.15 -3.65
CA LEU A 38 -3.22 2.05 -2.53
C LEU A 38 -4.30 3.13 -2.33
N GLU A 39 -4.86 3.67 -3.41
CA GLU A 39 -5.96 4.63 -3.35
C GLU A 39 -7.19 3.99 -2.68
N VAL A 40 -7.61 2.79 -3.08
CA VAL A 40 -8.81 2.15 -2.50
C VAL A 40 -8.63 1.75 -1.04
N VAL A 41 -7.44 1.32 -0.60
CA VAL A 41 -7.20 0.97 0.82
C VAL A 41 -7.11 2.18 1.74
N LEU A 42 -6.68 3.33 1.21
CA LEU A 42 -6.68 4.58 1.96
C LEU A 42 -8.07 5.21 2.01
N GLN A 43 -8.80 5.19 0.89
CA GLN A 43 -10.07 5.91 0.75
C GLN A 43 -11.28 5.10 1.18
N LEU A 44 -11.29 3.80 0.89
CA LEU A 44 -12.44 2.90 1.06
C LEU A 44 -12.10 1.64 1.87
N PRO A 45 -11.38 1.72 3.01
CA PRO A 45 -10.88 0.54 3.74
C PRO A 45 -11.98 -0.43 4.18
N ALA A 46 -13.22 0.04 4.36
CA ALA A 46 -14.36 -0.81 4.71
C ALA A 46 -14.80 -1.75 3.59
N LEU A 47 -14.51 -1.40 2.32
CA LEU A 47 -14.84 -2.20 1.14
C LEU A 47 -13.70 -3.13 0.71
N VAL A 48 -12.50 -2.94 1.27
CA VAL A 48 -11.33 -3.73 0.91
C VAL A 48 -11.41 -5.14 1.51
N PRO A 49 -11.34 -6.19 0.67
CA PRO A 49 -11.29 -7.57 1.14
C PRO A 49 -10.10 -7.82 2.09
N ALA A 50 -10.30 -8.68 3.10
CA ALA A 50 -9.28 -8.98 4.11
C ALA A 50 -7.99 -9.58 3.51
N GLU A 51 -8.10 -10.17 2.31
CA GLU A 51 -7.00 -10.70 1.53
C GLU A 51 -5.97 -9.63 1.12
N PHE A 52 -6.27 -8.34 1.23
CA PHE A 52 -5.27 -7.30 0.97
C PHE A 52 -4.09 -7.33 1.97
N ASP A 53 -4.35 -7.51 3.27
CA ASP A 53 -3.30 -7.56 4.33
C ASP A 53 -2.33 -8.75 4.17
N ASN A 54 -2.67 -9.61 3.24
CA ASN A 54 -2.10 -10.88 2.92
C ASN A 54 -0.99 -10.70 1.84
N LEU A 55 -0.87 -9.50 1.27
CA LEU A 55 0.24 -9.02 0.42
C LEU A 55 1.54 -8.90 1.24
N GLY A 56 2.65 -9.41 0.72
CA GLY A 56 3.98 -9.30 1.32
C GLY A 56 4.65 -7.95 1.07
N ASP A 57 5.85 -7.75 1.63
CA ASP A 57 6.61 -6.50 1.51
C ASP A 57 7.05 -6.21 0.06
N ASP A 58 7.14 -7.26 -0.77
CA ASP A 58 7.48 -7.21 -2.19
C ASP A 58 6.26 -7.05 -3.12
N ALA A 59 5.05 -6.91 -2.58
CA ALA A 59 3.80 -6.83 -3.34
C ALA A 59 3.73 -5.67 -4.33
N PHE A 60 4.50 -4.60 -4.10
CA PHE A 60 4.59 -3.43 -4.98
C PHE A 60 5.98 -3.38 -5.64
N SER A 61 6.03 -3.09 -6.94
CA SER A 61 7.29 -3.01 -7.71
C SER A 61 7.93 -1.63 -7.61
N ALA A 62 7.12 -0.58 -7.49
CA ALA A 62 7.63 0.76 -7.28
C ALA A 62 8.08 0.98 -5.82
N PRO A 63 9.31 1.47 -5.58
CA PRO A 63 9.79 1.76 -4.21
C PRO A 63 8.87 2.69 -3.43
N ALA A 64 8.30 3.71 -4.10
CA ALA A 64 7.35 4.65 -3.51
C ALA A 64 6.09 3.93 -2.98
N TYR A 65 5.52 3.04 -3.77
CA TYR A 65 4.32 2.30 -3.41
C TYR A 65 4.57 1.21 -2.35
N ARG A 66 5.75 0.58 -2.36
CA ARG A 66 6.18 -0.29 -1.26
C ARG A 66 6.22 0.44 0.07
N ALA A 67 6.84 1.61 0.10
CA ALA A 67 6.95 2.38 1.34
C ALA A 67 5.57 2.86 1.85
N VAL A 68 4.62 3.16 0.96
CA VAL A 68 3.22 3.43 1.37
C VAL A 68 2.55 2.18 1.92
N HIS A 69 2.72 1.02 1.29
CA HIS A 69 2.19 -0.25 1.77
C HIS A 69 2.77 -0.65 3.14
N GLU A 70 4.07 -0.42 3.34
CA GLU A 70 4.74 -0.61 4.62
C GLU A 70 4.13 0.28 5.71
N ALA A 71 3.89 1.57 5.42
CA ALA A 71 3.20 2.48 6.34
C ALA A 71 1.77 2.01 6.68
N ILE A 72 1.02 1.50 5.69
CA ILE A 72 -0.32 0.91 5.92
C ILE A 72 -0.24 -0.29 6.86
N ARG A 73 0.74 -1.18 6.66
CA ARG A 73 0.96 -2.35 7.53
C ARG A 73 1.35 -1.93 8.94
N ALA A 74 2.28 -0.98 9.07
CA ALA A 74 2.71 -0.42 10.35
C ALA A 74 1.54 0.25 11.11
N ALA A 75 0.62 0.89 10.39
CA ALA A 75 -0.60 1.47 10.96
C ALA A 75 -1.62 0.43 11.43
N GLY A 76 -1.35 -0.87 11.23
CA GLY A 76 -2.20 -1.98 11.66
C GLY A 76 -3.04 -2.61 10.54
N GLY A 77 -2.76 -2.28 9.28
CA GLY A 77 -3.47 -2.83 8.11
C GLY A 77 -4.97 -2.54 8.14
N LEU A 78 -5.77 -3.40 7.49
CA LEU A 78 -7.23 -3.24 7.49
C LEU A 78 -7.84 -3.35 8.87
N GLN A 79 -7.22 -4.09 9.79
CA GLN A 79 -7.71 -4.15 11.16
C GLN A 79 -7.57 -2.81 11.88
N GLY A 80 -6.44 -2.12 11.71
CA GLY A 80 -6.25 -0.74 12.18
C GLY A 80 -7.27 0.20 11.55
N ALA A 81 -7.49 0.11 10.24
CA ALA A 81 -8.49 0.91 9.54
C ALA A 81 -9.91 0.71 10.11
N ARG A 82 -10.31 -0.55 10.36
CA ARG A 82 -11.61 -0.86 10.97
C ARG A 82 -11.74 -0.29 12.39
N GLN A 83 -10.66 -0.28 13.16
CA GLN A 83 -10.66 0.33 14.50
C GLN A 83 -10.92 1.84 14.42
N GLU A 84 -10.24 2.55 13.52
CA GLU A 84 -10.44 4.00 13.34
C GLU A 84 -11.85 4.32 12.84
N LEU A 85 -12.35 3.54 11.88
CA LEU A 85 -13.73 3.64 11.38
C LEU A 85 -14.77 3.47 12.49
N ALA A 86 -14.57 2.47 13.37
CA ALA A 86 -15.48 2.22 14.47
C ALA A 86 -15.39 3.27 15.59
N ALA A 87 -14.20 3.80 15.87
CA ALA A 87 -13.97 4.71 16.99
C ALA A 87 -14.36 6.17 16.69
N ALA A 88 -14.14 6.64 15.46
CA ALA A 88 -14.24 8.06 15.12
C ALA A 88 -15.48 8.43 14.28
N GLY A 89 -16.38 7.49 13.99
CA GLY A 89 -17.61 7.72 13.23
C GLY A 89 -17.32 8.35 11.87
N ASP A 90 -17.98 9.47 11.54
CA ASP A 90 -17.77 10.20 10.28
C ASP A 90 -16.32 10.66 10.04
N ARG A 91 -15.49 10.73 11.10
CA ARG A 91 -14.06 11.08 11.00
C ARG A 91 -13.15 9.86 10.87
N GLY A 92 -13.70 8.65 10.85
CA GLY A 92 -12.96 7.39 10.79
C GLY A 92 -11.98 7.30 9.63
N SER A 93 -12.41 7.67 8.42
CA SER A 93 -11.52 7.67 7.25
C SER A 93 -10.37 8.67 7.38
N ALA A 94 -10.62 9.85 7.94
CA ALA A 94 -9.57 10.84 8.17
C ALA A 94 -8.58 10.39 9.26
N ALA A 95 -9.08 9.77 10.33
CA ALA A 95 -8.24 9.20 11.39
C ALA A 95 -7.37 8.04 10.87
N TRP A 96 -7.93 7.19 10.01
CA TRP A 96 -7.17 6.15 9.32
C TRP A 96 -6.01 6.71 8.49
N VAL A 97 -6.28 7.69 7.63
CA VAL A 97 -5.24 8.30 6.80
C VAL A 97 -4.18 9.01 7.65
N ALA A 98 -4.59 9.69 8.73
CA ALA A 98 -3.65 10.32 9.67
C ALA A 98 -2.72 9.28 10.31
N ARG A 99 -3.26 8.14 10.74
CA ARG A 99 -2.49 7.04 11.32
C ARG A 99 -1.50 6.44 10.33
N VAL A 100 -1.90 6.21 9.08
CA VAL A 100 -0.98 5.77 8.02
C VAL A 100 0.12 6.81 7.77
N HIS A 101 -0.24 8.09 7.79
CA HIS A 101 0.73 9.18 7.61
C HIS A 101 1.74 9.27 8.77
N GLU A 102 1.34 8.96 10.01
CA GLU A 102 2.24 8.92 11.17
C GLU A 102 3.31 7.82 11.05
N GLU A 103 2.97 6.70 10.43
CA GLU A 103 3.89 5.59 10.16
C GLU A 103 4.71 5.78 8.86
N ALA A 104 4.32 6.75 8.02
CA ALA A 104 4.98 7.01 6.75
C ALA A 104 6.30 7.74 6.95
N ALA A 105 7.38 7.19 6.40
CA ALA A 105 8.65 7.90 6.32
C ALA A 105 8.49 9.22 5.53
N SER A 106 9.23 10.26 5.92
CA SER A 106 9.14 11.61 5.34
C SER A 106 9.10 11.65 3.79
N PRO A 107 9.89 10.83 3.05
CA PRO A 107 9.86 10.81 1.58
C PRO A 107 8.51 10.41 0.95
N VAL A 108 7.63 9.72 1.67
CA VAL A 108 6.35 9.19 1.16
C VAL A 108 5.12 9.74 1.87
N ALA A 109 5.27 10.51 2.95
CA ALA A 109 4.17 11.14 3.67
C ALA A 109 3.25 11.96 2.74
N GLY A 110 3.84 12.78 1.86
CA GLY A 110 3.08 13.54 0.85
C GLY A 110 2.36 12.67 -0.18
N LEU A 111 2.92 11.49 -0.51
CA LEU A 111 2.28 10.53 -1.41
C LEU A 111 1.07 9.87 -0.75
N VAL A 112 1.12 9.56 0.54
CA VAL A 112 -0.06 9.06 1.29
C VAL A 112 -1.21 10.07 1.19
N THR A 113 -0.93 11.36 1.42
CA THR A 113 -1.95 12.41 1.29
C THR A 113 -2.50 12.51 -0.13
N GLU A 114 -1.65 12.43 -1.15
CA GLU A 114 -2.07 12.46 -2.56
C GLU A 114 -3.00 11.28 -2.89
N LEU A 115 -2.62 10.06 -2.50
CA LEU A 115 -3.40 8.84 -2.77
C LEU A 115 -4.72 8.81 -2.00
N ALA A 116 -4.75 9.38 -0.79
CA ALA A 116 -5.94 9.44 0.04
C ALA A 116 -7.04 10.37 -0.51
N VAL A 117 -6.76 11.21 -1.50
CA VAL A 117 -7.74 12.14 -2.10
C VAL A 117 -7.81 12.06 -3.62
N ALA A 118 -7.03 11.17 -4.24
CA ALA A 118 -7.03 10.99 -5.68
C ALA A 118 -8.41 10.52 -6.18
N PRO A 119 -8.94 11.08 -7.27
CA PRO A 119 -10.23 10.67 -7.79
C PRO A 119 -10.17 9.20 -8.24
N LEU A 120 -11.09 8.38 -7.73
CA LEU A 120 -11.24 7.01 -8.16
C LEU A 120 -11.96 6.96 -9.53
N PRO A 121 -11.57 6.04 -10.43
CA PRO A 121 -12.26 5.80 -11.70
C PRO A 121 -13.75 5.46 -11.61
N GLU A 122 -14.18 4.93 -10.47
CA GLU A 122 -15.57 4.60 -10.17
C GLU A 122 -15.98 5.34 -8.88
N ASP A 123 -17.11 6.03 -8.92
CA ASP A 123 -17.64 6.83 -7.80
C ASP A 123 -19.10 6.50 -7.47
N ARG A 124 -19.76 5.62 -8.24
CA ARG A 124 -21.14 5.22 -8.00
C ARG A 124 -21.20 4.22 -6.84
N ALA A 125 -21.95 4.59 -5.80
CA ALA A 125 -22.01 3.83 -4.55
C ALA A 125 -22.36 2.34 -4.74
N GLU A 126 -23.25 2.02 -5.69
CA GLU A 126 -23.66 0.66 -5.99
C GLU A 126 -22.59 -0.19 -6.71
N ALA A 127 -21.63 0.45 -7.39
CA ALA A 127 -20.57 -0.22 -8.15
C ALA A 127 -19.23 -0.28 -7.39
N LEU A 128 -19.04 0.60 -6.39
CA LEU A 128 -17.82 0.67 -5.59
C LEU A 128 -17.39 -0.68 -4.97
N PRO A 129 -18.29 -1.50 -4.37
CA PRO A 129 -17.86 -2.76 -3.77
C PRO A 129 -17.21 -3.72 -4.77
N ASP A 130 -17.77 -3.86 -5.97
CA ASP A 130 -17.24 -4.76 -6.99
C ASP A 130 -16.01 -4.18 -7.68
N TYR A 131 -15.96 -2.86 -7.86
CA TYR A 131 -14.77 -2.17 -8.33
C TYR A 131 -13.56 -2.38 -7.40
N VAL A 132 -13.74 -2.12 -6.09
CA VAL A 132 -12.68 -2.31 -5.07
C VAL A 132 -12.22 -3.76 -5.03
N ARG A 133 -13.17 -4.71 -5.05
CA ARG A 133 -12.86 -6.14 -5.10
C ARG A 133 -11.99 -6.48 -6.32
N GLY A 134 -12.36 -6.01 -7.50
CA GLY A 134 -11.60 -6.24 -8.74
C GLY A 134 -10.18 -5.69 -8.68
N VAL A 135 -10.00 -4.48 -8.16
CA VAL A 135 -8.68 -3.86 -7.96
C VAL A 135 -7.82 -4.71 -7.00
N VAL A 136 -8.40 -5.14 -5.88
CA VAL A 136 -7.69 -5.91 -4.84
C VAL A 136 -7.29 -7.30 -5.36
N LEU A 137 -8.17 -7.97 -6.11
CA LEU A 137 -7.85 -9.23 -6.75
C LEU A 137 -6.70 -9.09 -7.77
N ALA A 138 -6.69 -7.99 -8.54
CA ALA A 138 -5.64 -7.72 -9.51
C ALA A 138 -4.26 -7.52 -8.85
N ILE A 139 -4.17 -6.71 -7.79
CA ILE A 139 -2.89 -6.50 -7.09
C ILE A 139 -2.41 -7.76 -6.37
N LEU A 140 -3.33 -8.59 -5.85
CA LEU A 140 -3.00 -9.89 -5.25
C LEU A 140 -2.40 -10.85 -6.27
N GLU A 141 -2.95 -10.97 -7.48
CA GLU A 141 -2.39 -11.83 -8.52
C GLU A 141 -0.99 -11.37 -8.96
N ILE A 142 -0.77 -10.04 -9.04
CA ILE A 142 0.54 -9.45 -9.31
C ILE A 142 1.54 -9.82 -8.19
N GLY A 143 1.15 -9.60 -6.93
CA GLY A 143 1.97 -9.91 -5.76
C GLY A 143 2.32 -11.38 -5.66
N PHE A 144 1.35 -12.28 -5.82
CA PHE A 144 1.59 -13.73 -5.83
C PHE A 144 2.53 -14.14 -6.95
N THR A 145 2.34 -13.62 -8.16
CA THR A 145 3.21 -13.95 -9.29
C THR A 145 4.66 -13.55 -9.01
N ARG A 146 4.88 -12.38 -8.42
CA ARG A 146 6.21 -11.88 -8.08
C ARG A 146 6.86 -12.69 -6.97
N HIS A 147 6.16 -12.95 -5.88
CA HIS A 147 6.70 -13.67 -4.73
C HIS A 147 6.98 -15.15 -5.09
N ILE A 148 6.12 -15.79 -5.88
CA ILE A 148 6.39 -17.12 -6.45
C ILE A 148 7.67 -17.12 -7.30
N ALA A 149 7.88 -16.09 -8.12
CA ALA A 149 9.07 -15.97 -8.95
C ALA A 149 10.35 -15.77 -8.11
N ASP A 150 10.28 -14.97 -7.03
CA ASP A 150 11.40 -14.79 -6.10
C ASP A 150 11.78 -16.10 -5.40
N LEU A 151 10.80 -16.79 -4.79
CA LEU A 151 11.03 -18.06 -4.09
C LEU A 151 11.63 -19.12 -5.03
N ARG A 152 11.12 -19.23 -6.25
CA ARG A 152 11.68 -20.13 -7.28
C ARG A 152 13.11 -19.75 -7.63
N GLY A 153 13.39 -18.47 -7.83
CA GLY A 153 14.74 -17.98 -8.13
C GLY A 153 15.74 -18.26 -6.99
N ARG A 154 15.30 -18.11 -5.74
CA ARG A 154 16.10 -18.44 -4.55
C ARG A 154 16.37 -19.94 -4.44
N LEU A 155 15.35 -20.78 -4.62
CA LEU A 155 15.48 -22.24 -4.64
C LEU A 155 16.46 -22.71 -5.71
N GLN A 156 16.40 -22.15 -6.93
CA GLN A 156 17.28 -22.51 -8.03
C GLN A 156 18.76 -22.20 -7.77
N ARG A 157 19.07 -21.18 -6.96
CA ARG A 157 20.45 -20.78 -6.62
C ARG A 157 20.98 -21.47 -5.38
N MET A 158 20.13 -22.14 -4.61
CA MET A 158 20.50 -22.76 -3.34
C MET A 158 21.04 -24.18 -3.55
N ASP A 159 22.08 -24.53 -2.81
CA ASP A 159 22.60 -25.90 -2.78
C ASP A 159 21.80 -26.73 -1.77
N GLY A 160 20.82 -27.49 -2.28
CA GLY A 160 19.97 -28.35 -1.45
C GLY A 160 20.69 -29.54 -0.80
N VAL A 161 21.94 -29.83 -1.17
CA VAL A 161 22.77 -30.85 -0.50
C VAL A 161 23.51 -30.24 0.68
N ALA A 162 24.00 -29.01 0.53
CA ALA A 162 24.68 -28.28 1.60
C ALA A 162 23.71 -27.75 2.67
N ASP A 163 22.50 -27.35 2.29
CA ASP A 163 21.43 -26.92 3.21
C ASP A 163 20.07 -27.56 2.88
N PRO A 164 19.87 -28.84 3.24
CA PRO A 164 18.60 -29.52 3.03
C PRO A 164 17.43 -28.89 3.80
N GLY A 165 17.71 -28.30 4.98
CA GLY A 165 16.70 -27.71 5.86
C GLY A 165 16.13 -26.41 5.28
N GLY A 166 17.00 -25.49 4.86
CA GLY A 166 16.60 -24.25 4.19
C GLY A 166 15.90 -24.52 2.86
N TYR A 167 16.35 -25.54 2.11
CA TYR A 167 15.66 -26.00 0.91
C TYR A 167 14.23 -26.44 1.17
N GLN A 168 14.03 -27.34 2.14
CA GLN A 168 12.69 -27.85 2.45
C GLN A 168 11.76 -26.74 2.96
N ALA A 169 12.27 -25.78 3.73
CA ALA A 169 11.51 -24.64 4.22
C ALA A 169 11.02 -23.75 3.07
N LEU A 170 11.92 -23.30 2.18
CA LEU A 170 11.54 -22.47 1.02
C LEU A 170 10.63 -23.20 0.04
N PHE A 171 10.84 -24.50 -0.15
CA PHE A 171 9.96 -25.30 -1.00
C PHE A 171 8.54 -25.39 -0.41
N THR A 172 8.41 -25.56 0.90
CA THR A 172 7.12 -25.61 1.58
C THR A 172 6.39 -24.26 1.50
N GLU A 173 7.13 -23.16 1.68
CA GLU A 173 6.61 -21.80 1.50
C GLU A 173 6.09 -21.57 0.07
N LEU A 174 6.86 -22.00 -0.94
CA LEU A 174 6.46 -21.91 -2.34
C LEU A 174 5.14 -22.67 -2.61
N ILE A 175 5.02 -23.92 -2.13
CA ILE A 175 3.81 -24.72 -2.34
C ILE A 175 2.60 -24.11 -1.61
N ALA A 176 2.79 -23.60 -0.39
CA ALA A 176 1.73 -22.91 0.34
C ALA A 176 1.24 -21.67 -0.43
N LEU A 177 2.17 -20.90 -1.00
CA LEU A 177 1.86 -19.71 -1.79
C LEU A 177 1.13 -20.05 -3.10
N GLU A 178 1.56 -21.10 -3.80
CA GLU A 178 0.91 -21.59 -5.02
C GLU A 178 -0.54 -22.07 -4.76
N ASN A 179 -0.75 -22.79 -3.66
CA ASN A 179 -2.09 -23.24 -3.26
C ASN A 179 -3.00 -22.06 -2.95
N ARG A 180 -2.49 -21.06 -2.21
CA ARG A 180 -3.26 -19.87 -1.87
C ARG A 180 -3.66 -19.05 -3.10
N ARG A 181 -2.74 -18.87 -4.07
CA ARG A 181 -3.06 -18.22 -5.35
C ARG A 181 -4.14 -18.98 -6.12
N ARG A 182 -4.10 -20.32 -6.11
CA ARG A 182 -5.14 -21.14 -6.77
C ARG A 182 -6.50 -20.94 -6.11
N THR A 183 -6.59 -21.06 -4.79
CA THR A 183 -7.84 -20.84 -4.05
C THR A 183 -8.42 -19.45 -4.29
N GLN A 184 -7.56 -18.43 -4.37
CA GLN A 184 -7.99 -17.07 -4.68
C GLN A 184 -8.61 -16.98 -6.08
N ARG A 185 -8.00 -17.60 -7.09
CA ARG A 185 -8.54 -17.63 -8.47
C ARG A 185 -9.84 -18.41 -8.59
N ASP A 186 -10.01 -19.47 -7.81
CA ASP A 186 -11.22 -20.29 -7.81
C ASP A 186 -12.39 -19.62 -7.06
N SER A 187 -12.08 -18.65 -6.19
CA SER A 187 -13.05 -17.89 -5.38
C SER A 187 -13.36 -16.50 -5.94
N ALA A 188 -12.70 -16.10 -7.02
CA ALA A 188 -12.88 -14.85 -7.74
C ALA A 188 -13.91 -15.01 -8.87
#